data_AF-A0A6N6KRZ5-F1
#
_entry.id   AF-A0A6N6KRZ5-F1
#
_cell.length_a   1.000
_cell.length_b   1.000
_cell.length_c   1.000
_cell.angle_alpha   90.00
_cell.angle_beta   90.00
_cell.angle_gamma   90.00
#
_symmetry.space_group_name_H-M   'P 1'
#
loop_
_entity.id
_entity.type
_entity.pdbx_description
1 polymer ?
#
loop_
_entity_poly.entity_id
_entity_poly.type
_entity_poly.pdbx_seq_one_letter_code
_entity_poly.pdbx_strand_id
1 'polypeptide(L)'
;MHGFRKAKFEDNEEVVFGPAISTENSKLFVDAQDPGREGEATHTVLRRVAVTNKRVVVEDGDTCILMPNHAVKNIVVKRAVEGEWTLLRVENDRGQRIRLEIPQLNANDEIQLAQTFPNAKLQENKGLGGFLDKLLNG
;
A
#
# COMPACT_ATOMS: atom_id res chain seq x y z
N MET A 1 -23.46 -8.19 -9.58
CA MET A 1 -22.44 -8.57 -8.58
C MET A 1 -21.10 -8.61 -9.30
N HIS A 2 -20.27 -7.57 -9.15
CA HIS A 2 -18.89 -7.64 -9.61
C HIS A 2 -18.06 -8.32 -8.51
N GLY A 3 -17.38 -9.40 -8.89
CA GLY A 3 -16.67 -10.26 -7.96
C GLY A 3 -15.26 -9.73 -7.72
N PHE A 4 -14.88 -9.57 -6.46
CA PHE A 4 -13.53 -9.21 -6.04
C PHE A 4 -12.48 -10.05 -6.79
N ARG A 5 -11.61 -9.38 -7.57
CA ARG A 5 -10.52 -10.05 -8.27
C ARG A 5 -9.35 -10.27 -7.31
N LYS A 6 -9.27 -11.47 -6.77
CA LYS A 6 -8.13 -11.91 -5.97
C LYS A 6 -6.97 -12.36 -6.86
N ALA A 7 -5.76 -11.94 -6.53
CA ALA A 7 -4.55 -12.43 -7.16
C ALA A 7 -4.38 -13.92 -6.85
N LYS A 8 -4.04 -14.71 -7.87
CA LYS A 8 -3.61 -16.10 -7.68
C LYS A 8 -2.12 -16.11 -7.42
N PHE A 9 -1.73 -16.69 -6.30
CA PHE A 9 -0.32 -16.87 -5.95
C PHE A 9 0.26 -18.03 -6.73
N GLU A 10 1.49 -17.86 -7.19
CA GLU A 10 2.24 -18.92 -7.82
C GLU A 10 2.72 -19.95 -6.80
N ASP A 11 3.13 -21.13 -7.26
CA ASP A 11 3.80 -22.10 -6.40
C ASP A 11 5.04 -21.47 -5.76
N ASN A 12 5.19 -21.65 -4.45
CA ASN A 12 6.23 -21.06 -3.59
C ASN A 12 6.20 -19.51 -3.51
N GLU A 13 5.08 -18.87 -3.85
CA GLU A 13 4.87 -17.44 -3.57
C GLU A 13 4.30 -17.27 -2.14
N GLU A 14 5.05 -16.57 -1.30
CA GLU A 14 4.71 -16.35 0.12
C GLU A 14 4.65 -14.87 0.44
N VAL A 15 3.72 -14.48 1.34
CA VAL A 15 3.63 -13.11 1.84
C VAL A 15 4.81 -12.84 2.77
N VAL A 16 5.54 -11.78 2.45
CA VAL A 16 6.72 -11.29 3.19
C VAL A 16 6.31 -10.09 4.06
N PHE A 17 5.52 -9.16 3.53
CA PHE A 17 4.99 -8.02 4.29
C PHE A 17 3.49 -7.85 4.09
N GLY A 18 2.79 -7.47 5.17
CA GLY A 18 1.34 -7.29 5.20
C GLY A 18 0.59 -8.59 5.55
N PRO A 19 -0.69 -8.72 5.16
CA PRO A 19 -1.47 -7.77 4.38
C PRO A 19 -1.84 -6.51 5.17
N ALA A 20 -1.78 -5.35 4.52
CA ALA A 20 -2.46 -4.14 4.96
C ALA A 20 -3.83 -4.06 4.28
N ILE A 21 -4.88 -3.73 5.04
CA ILE A 21 -6.25 -3.61 4.53
C ILE A 21 -6.76 -2.20 4.86
N SER A 22 -7.25 -1.51 3.84
CA SER A 22 -7.95 -0.24 3.97
C SER A 22 -9.35 -0.37 3.36
N THR A 23 -10.30 0.36 3.92
CA THR A 23 -11.69 0.38 3.46
C THR A 23 -12.08 1.82 3.12
N GLU A 24 -12.47 2.07 1.87
CA GLU A 24 -13.11 3.33 1.50
C GLU A 24 -14.62 3.12 1.44
N ASN A 25 -15.36 3.87 2.26
CA ASN A 25 -16.81 3.88 2.21
C ASN A 25 -17.25 4.98 1.26
N SER A 26 -17.96 4.60 0.20
CA SER A 26 -18.66 5.54 -0.67
C SER A 26 -20.17 5.32 -0.52
N LYS A 27 -20.89 6.42 -0.29
CA LYS A 27 -22.36 6.42 -0.29
C LYS A 27 -22.82 6.70 -1.71
N LEU A 28 -23.58 5.79 -2.29
CA LEU A 28 -24.27 6.00 -3.56
C LEU A 28 -25.75 6.27 -3.24
N PHE A 29 -26.22 7.46 -3.59
CA PHE A 29 -27.64 7.78 -3.57
C PHE A 29 -28.24 7.30 -4.89
N VAL A 30 -29.22 6.40 -4.80
CA VAL A 30 -29.94 5.91 -5.97
C VAL A 30 -31.30 6.61 -5.99
N ASP A 31 -31.55 7.38 -7.04
CA ASP A 31 -32.88 7.91 -7.33
C ASP A 31 -33.83 6.72 -7.50
N ALA A 32 -34.75 6.52 -6.54
CA ALA A 32 -35.77 5.51 -6.72
C ALA A 32 -36.76 5.94 -7.81
N GLN A 33 -37.27 4.96 -8.55
CA GLN A 33 -38.36 5.18 -9.51
C GLN A 33 -39.67 5.62 -8.84
N ASP A 34 -39.74 5.60 -7.51
CA ASP A 34 -40.86 6.12 -6.70
C ASP A 34 -40.52 7.50 -6.12
N PRO A 35 -41.35 8.55 -6.38
CA PRO A 35 -41.15 9.86 -5.80
C PRO A 35 -41.32 9.80 -4.28
N GLY A 36 -40.21 9.94 -3.54
CA GLY A 36 -40.22 10.08 -2.07
C GLY A 36 -39.42 9.04 -1.27
N ARG A 37 -38.69 8.11 -1.92
CA ARG A 37 -37.74 7.22 -1.24
C ARG A 37 -36.35 7.32 -1.90
N GLU A 38 -35.43 8.09 -1.34
CA GLU A 38 -34.02 7.93 -1.71
C GLU A 38 -33.51 6.59 -1.17
N GLY A 39 -33.00 5.72 -2.05
CA GLY A 39 -32.31 4.51 -1.63
C GLY A 39 -30.84 4.84 -1.34
N GLU A 40 -30.41 4.70 -0.08
CA GLU A 40 -28.98 4.78 0.27
C GLU A 40 -28.33 3.40 0.07
N ALA A 41 -27.46 3.28 -0.93
CA ALA A 41 -26.61 2.10 -1.11
C ALA A 41 -25.19 2.43 -0.62
N THR A 42 -24.71 1.70 0.39
CA THR A 42 -23.31 1.81 0.83
C THR A 42 -22.44 0.89 -0.02
N HIS A 43 -21.49 1.43 -0.77
CA HIS A 43 -20.43 0.67 -1.42
C HIS A 43 -19.14 0.78 -0.61
N THR A 44 -18.71 -0.34 -0.03
CA THR A 44 -17.40 -0.46 0.61
C THR A 44 -16.41 -1.04 -0.39
N VAL A 45 -15.41 -0.26 -0.76
CA VAL A 45 -14.29 -0.73 -1.58
C VAL A 45 -13.17 -1.17 -0.64
N LEU A 46 -12.84 -2.46 -0.68
CA LEU A 46 -11.73 -3.03 0.08
C LEU A 46 -10.46 -2.95 -0.77
N ARG A 47 -9.45 -2.27 -0.21
CA ARG A 47 -8.10 -2.25 -0.76
C ARG A 47 -7.20 -3.11 0.11
N ARG A 48 -6.70 -4.21 -0.44
CA ARG A 48 -5.73 -5.09 0.20
C ARG A 48 -4.39 -4.94 -0.48
N VAL A 49 -3.34 -4.78 0.31
CA VAL A 49 -1.97 -4.71 -0.16
C VAL A 49 -1.14 -5.78 0.54
N ALA A 50 -0.38 -6.54 -0.23
CA ALA A 50 0.61 -7.48 0.29
C ALA A 50 1.90 -7.39 -0.54
N VAL A 51 3.04 -7.63 0.09
CA VAL A 51 4.31 -7.84 -0.59
C VAL A 51 4.66 -9.31 -0.45
N THR A 52 4.89 -9.99 -1.55
CA THR A 52 5.36 -11.38 -1.58
C THR A 52 6.86 -11.44 -1.85
N ASN A 53 7.44 -12.63 -1.76
CA ASN A 53 8.81 -12.90 -2.18
C ASN A 53 9.04 -12.68 -3.70
N LYS A 54 7.97 -12.46 -4.49
CA LYS A 54 8.06 -12.24 -5.96
C LYS A 54 7.58 -10.85 -6.40
N ARG A 55 6.52 -10.32 -5.79
CA ARG A 55 5.85 -9.10 -6.27
C ARG A 55 5.06 -8.38 -5.18
N VAL A 56 4.78 -7.12 -5.43
CA VAL A 56 3.75 -6.36 -4.72
C VAL A 56 2.40 -6.65 -5.37
N VAL A 57 1.43 -6.98 -4.53
CA VAL A 57 0.04 -7.27 -4.91
C VAL A 57 -0.87 -6.22 -4.29
N VAL A 58 -1.68 -5.58 -5.13
CA VAL A 58 -2.77 -4.71 -4.69
C VAL A 58 -4.06 -5.24 -5.27
N GLU A 59 -5.03 -5.50 -4.41
CA GLU A 59 -6.40 -5.87 -4.76
C GLU A 59 -7.28 -4.71 -4.34
N ASP A 60 -8.06 -4.16 -5.27
CA ASP A 60 -8.90 -2.99 -5.04
C ASP A 60 -10.22 -3.14 -5.81
N GLY A 61 -11.25 -3.64 -5.11
CA GLY A 61 -12.52 -4.04 -5.72
C GLY A 61 -12.34 -5.03 -6.88
N ASP A 62 -12.57 -4.56 -8.10
CA ASP A 62 -12.44 -5.35 -9.35
C ASP A 62 -11.05 -5.25 -10.00
N THR A 63 -10.16 -4.43 -9.46
CA THR A 63 -8.83 -4.18 -9.99
C THR A 63 -7.78 -4.97 -9.21
N CYS A 64 -6.81 -5.53 -9.93
CA CYS A 64 -5.63 -6.12 -9.34
C CYS A 64 -4.38 -5.55 -10.00
N ILE A 65 -3.46 -5.00 -9.21
CA ILE A 65 -2.19 -4.47 -9.67
C ILE A 65 -1.08 -5.38 -9.14
N LEU A 66 -0.21 -5.81 -10.06
CA LEU A 66 0.91 -6.67 -9.77
C LEU A 66 2.19 -5.95 -10.20
N MET A 67 3.11 -5.73 -9.26
CA MET A 67 4.41 -5.12 -9.54
C MET A 67 5.53 -6.08 -9.13
N PRO A 68 6.27 -6.66 -10.08
CA PRO A 68 7.40 -7.53 -9.76
C PRO A 68 8.43 -6.82 -8.87
N ASN A 69 8.97 -7.50 -7.87
CA ASN A 69 9.89 -6.89 -6.91
C ASN A 69 11.17 -6.35 -7.59
N HIS A 70 11.67 -7.05 -8.62
CA HIS A 70 12.85 -6.62 -9.37
C HIS A 70 12.66 -5.29 -10.12
N ALA A 71 11.41 -4.91 -10.40
CA ALA A 71 11.06 -3.66 -11.07
C ALA A 71 11.02 -2.46 -10.11
N VAL A 72 10.95 -2.70 -8.79
CA VAL A 72 10.97 -1.63 -7.78
C VAL A 72 12.35 -0.99 -7.73
N LYS A 73 12.37 0.35 -7.78
CA LYS A 73 13.58 1.18 -7.76
C LYS A 73 13.66 2.10 -6.56
N ASN A 74 12.53 2.52 -6.01
CA ASN A 74 12.51 3.32 -4.79
C ASN A 74 11.48 2.75 -3.81
N ILE A 75 11.86 2.72 -2.54
CA ILE A 75 10.98 2.36 -1.42
C ILE A 75 10.94 3.55 -0.48
N VAL A 76 9.75 3.92 -0.06
CA VAL A 76 9.56 4.97 0.95
C VAL A 76 9.09 4.32 2.24
N VAL A 77 9.79 4.59 3.33
CA VAL A 77 9.42 4.17 4.69
C VAL A 77 9.18 5.38 5.58
N LYS A 78 8.38 5.22 6.63
CA LYS A 78 8.27 6.19 7.73
C LYS A 78 8.74 5.51 9.00
N ARG A 79 9.75 6.06 9.66
CA ARG A 79 10.20 5.59 10.96
C ARG A 79 9.39 6.24 12.08
N ALA A 80 9.08 5.47 13.11
CA ALA A 80 8.56 5.94 14.38
C ALA A 80 9.71 6.10 15.38
N VAL A 81 9.43 6.76 16.51
CA VAL A 81 10.42 7.08 17.55
C VAL A 81 10.94 5.82 18.26
N GLU A 82 10.14 4.75 18.32
CA GLU A 82 10.42 3.52 19.07
C GLU A 82 11.04 2.40 18.23
N GLY A 83 11.64 2.73 17.08
CA GLY A 83 12.28 1.74 16.19
C GLY A 83 11.32 0.96 15.29
N GLU A 84 10.01 1.07 15.52
CA GLU A 84 9.00 0.64 14.57
C GLU A 84 9.02 1.52 13.31
N TRP A 85 8.61 0.97 12.18
CA TRP A 85 8.47 1.72 10.94
C TRP A 85 7.31 1.20 10.08
N THR A 86 6.94 1.99 9.09
CA THR A 86 5.87 1.71 8.14
C THR A 86 6.45 1.69 6.74
N LEU A 87 6.20 0.62 5.98
CA LEU A 87 6.44 0.59 4.55
C LEU A 87 5.35 1.38 3.85
N LEU A 88 5.66 2.60 3.39
CA LEU A 88 4.65 3.52 2.87
C LEU A 88 4.38 3.33 1.39
N ARG A 89 5.42 3.13 0.57
CA ARG A 89 5.27 3.17 -0.89
C ARG A 89 6.40 2.47 -1.61
N VAL A 90 6.10 1.92 -2.79
CA VAL A 90 7.10 1.50 -3.78
C VAL A 90 6.92 2.27 -5.08
N GLU A 91 8.01 2.42 -5.83
CA GLU A 91 8.05 3.07 -7.13
C GLU A 91 8.97 2.33 -8.09
N ASN A 92 8.53 2.11 -9.34
CA ASN A 92 9.33 1.50 -10.39
C ASN A 92 10.04 2.55 -11.27
N ASP A 93 10.83 2.09 -12.24
CA ASP A 93 11.57 2.93 -13.20
C ASP A 93 10.68 3.74 -14.15
N ARG A 94 9.41 3.35 -14.31
CA ARG A 94 8.40 4.06 -15.11
C ARG A 94 7.65 5.14 -14.31
N GLY A 95 8.03 5.36 -13.05
CA GLY A 95 7.37 6.32 -12.16
C GLY A 95 6.01 5.85 -11.62
N GLN A 96 5.64 4.58 -11.82
CA GLN A 96 4.44 4.02 -11.22
C GLN A 96 4.65 3.91 -9.72
N ARG A 97 3.75 4.51 -8.94
CA ARG A 97 3.81 4.57 -7.47
C ARG A 97 2.66 3.77 -6.87
N ILE A 98 2.98 2.86 -5.94
CA ILE A 98 1.98 2.09 -5.20
C ILE A 98 2.13 2.40 -3.71
N ARG A 99 1.09 2.97 -3.11
CA ARG A 99 1.00 3.24 -1.67
C ARG A 99 0.69 1.92 -0.93
N LEU A 100 1.50 1.54 0.04
CA LEU A 100 1.40 0.25 0.74
C LEU A 100 0.83 0.39 2.15
N GLU A 101 1.38 1.30 2.95
CA GLU A 101 0.98 1.54 4.35
C GLU A 101 0.95 0.29 5.22
N ILE A 102 2.01 -0.51 5.17
CA ILE A 102 2.18 -1.68 6.03
C ILE A 102 2.86 -1.23 7.33
N PRO A 103 2.17 -1.16 8.48
CA PRO A 103 2.71 -0.62 9.73
C PRO A 103 3.47 -1.68 10.54
N GLN A 104 4.03 -1.27 11.68
CA GLN A 104 4.58 -2.15 12.73
C GLN A 104 5.72 -3.06 12.25
N LEU A 105 6.54 -2.58 11.32
CA LEU A 105 7.75 -3.28 10.89
C LEU A 105 8.92 -2.93 11.83
N ASN A 106 9.84 -3.86 12.03
CA ASN A 106 10.97 -3.76 12.96
C ASN A 106 12.33 -3.89 12.24
N ALA A 107 13.43 -3.90 12.99
CA ALA A 107 14.78 -3.95 12.41
C ALA A 107 15.06 -5.24 11.60
N ASN A 108 14.49 -6.38 11.98
CA ASN A 108 14.66 -7.63 11.21
C ASN A 108 13.96 -7.54 9.86
N ASP A 109 12.82 -6.86 9.80
CA ASP A 109 12.07 -6.65 8.56
C ASP A 109 12.85 -5.78 7.56
N GLU A 110 13.78 -4.94 8.02
CA GLU A 110 14.59 -4.09 7.13
C GLU A 110 15.61 -4.93 6.33
N ILE A 111 16.16 -5.98 6.95
CA ILE A 111 17.01 -6.96 6.25
C ILE A 111 16.19 -7.70 5.18
N GLN A 112 14.99 -8.15 5.55
CA GLN A 112 14.08 -8.84 4.64
C GLN A 112 13.61 -7.91 3.52
N LEU A 113 13.47 -6.61 3.78
CA LEU A 113 13.06 -5.60 2.78
C LEU A 113 14.13 -5.45 1.69
N ALA A 114 15.40 -5.38 2.10
CA ALA A 114 16.54 -5.31 1.18
C ALA A 114 16.65 -6.58 0.32
N GLN A 115 16.40 -7.76 0.91
CA GLN A 115 16.36 -9.03 0.16
C GLN A 115 15.19 -9.10 -0.81
N THR A 116 14.03 -8.61 -0.39
CA THR A 116 12.80 -8.63 -1.20
C THR A 116 12.92 -7.69 -2.40
N PHE A 117 13.56 -6.54 -2.22
CA PHE A 117 13.72 -5.51 -3.25
C PHE A 117 15.19 -5.16 -3.51
N PRO A 118 15.98 -6.07 -4.12
CA PRO A 118 17.43 -5.95 -4.20
C PRO A 118 17.92 -4.76 -5.05
N ASN A 119 17.06 -4.23 -5.93
CA ASN A 119 17.39 -3.13 -6.82
C ASN A 119 16.90 -1.76 -6.31
N ALA A 120 16.25 -1.72 -5.15
CA ALA A 120 15.56 -0.53 -4.70
C ALA A 120 16.41 0.31 -3.75
N LYS A 121 16.28 1.63 -3.88
CA LYS A 121 16.82 2.60 -2.93
C LYS A 121 15.80 2.86 -1.83
N LEU A 122 16.23 2.73 -0.58
CA LEU A 122 15.42 3.06 0.59
C LEU A 122 15.44 4.57 0.83
N GLN A 123 14.26 5.17 0.96
CA GLN A 123 14.05 6.57 1.25
C GLN A 123 13.20 6.71 2.51
N GLU A 124 13.60 7.63 3.39
CA GLU A 124 12.84 7.93 4.59
C GLU A 124 11.92 9.14 4.35
N ASN A 125 10.64 8.97 4.64
CA ASN A 125 9.66 10.06 4.64
C ASN A 125 9.84 10.91 5.90
N LYS A 126 10.76 11.86 5.81
CA LYS A 126 10.90 12.94 6.79
C LYS A 126 9.80 13.95 6.47
N GLY A 127 8.71 13.93 7.22
CA GLY A 127 7.63 14.91 7.02
C GLY A 127 8.13 16.36 7.09
N LEU A 128 7.24 17.34 6.82
CA LEU A 128 7.55 18.78 6.81
C LEU A 128 8.24 19.29 8.10
N GLY A 129 8.12 18.59 9.23
CA GLY A 129 8.83 18.90 10.48
C GLY A 129 10.36 18.90 10.34
N GLY A 130 10.95 18.02 9.52
CA GLY A 130 12.40 18.00 9.31
C GLY A 130 12.92 19.19 8.47
N PHE A 131 12.03 19.89 7.76
CA PHE A 131 12.36 21.12 7.03
C PHE A 131 12.34 22.33 7.97
N LEU A 132 11.45 22.35 8.95
CA LEU A 132 11.38 23.42 9.96
C LEU A 132 12.54 23.31 10.98
N ASP A 133 12.90 22.11 11.44
CA ASP A 133 14.04 21.91 12.34
C ASP A 133 15.38 22.36 11.72
N LYS A 134 15.55 22.20 10.39
CA LYS A 134 16.73 22.69 9.67
C LYS A 134 16.75 24.21 9.48
N LEU A 135 15.59 24.87 9.56
CA LEU A 135 15.46 26.31 9.37
C LEU A 135 15.54 27.08 10.70
N LEU A 136 15.19 26.42 11.81
CA LEU A 136 15.21 27.02 13.15
C LEU A 136 16.52 26.76 13.94
N ASN A 137 17.28 25.72 13.58
CA ASN A 137 18.62 25.44 14.12
C ASN A 137 19.76 25.83 13.16
N GLY A 138 19.52 26.75 12.24
CA GLY A 138 20.48 27.28 11.27
C GLY A 138 20.80 28.75 11.50
#